data_AF-A0A7S0EEJ7-F1
#
_entry.id   AF-A0A7S0EEJ7-F1
#
_cell.length_a   1.000
_cell.length_b   1.000
_cell.length_c   1.000
_cell.angle_alpha   90.00
_cell.angle_beta   90.00
_cell.angle_gamma   90.00
#
_symmetry.space_group_name_H-M   'P 1'
#
loop_
_entity.id
_entity.type
_entity.pdbx_description
1 polymer ?
#
loop_
_entity_poly.entity_id
_entity_poly.type
_entity_poly.pdbx_seq_one_letter_code
_entity_poly.pdbx_strand_id
1 'polypeptide(L)'
;GWQLGWIVGPSRYLRDIQVLLPFIQFCAATPMQDALVQVLKQADQPYEGERNYYDWLKQQYTMKKEKLEAALRAANIIPMKGQGGFFLIGDTRNLKIPQEYLEESTPAMKNMTRDWALCRWLAKQH
;
A
#
# COMPACT_ATOMS: atom_id res chain seq x y z
N GLY A 1 -13.17 -0.50 5.97
CA GLY A 1 -12.74 0.41 4.91
C GLY A 1 -13.74 1.53 4.80
N TRP A 2 -13.42 2.72 5.33
CA TRP A 2 -14.36 3.84 5.41
C TRP A 2 -14.75 4.43 4.03
N GLN A 3 -14.00 4.07 2.97
CA GLN A 3 -14.27 4.42 1.56
C GLN A 3 -14.57 5.92 1.35
N LEU A 4 -13.76 6.76 2.00
CA LEU A 4 -13.81 8.21 1.84
C LEU A 4 -12.51 8.73 1.22
N GLY A 5 -12.67 9.71 0.35
CA GLY A 5 -11.60 10.47 -0.25
C GLY A 5 -12.12 11.82 -0.73
N TRP A 6 -11.21 12.73 -1.03
CA TRP A 6 -11.52 14.07 -1.53
C TRP A 6 -10.49 14.48 -2.56
N ILE A 7 -10.87 15.45 -3.40
CA ILE A 7 -9.99 16.02 -4.44
C ILE A 7 -9.92 17.52 -4.17
N VAL A 8 -8.72 18.08 -4.20
CA VAL A 8 -8.47 19.52 -4.07
C VAL A 8 -7.76 19.99 -5.34
N GLY A 9 -8.27 21.05 -5.96
CA GLY A 9 -7.68 21.60 -7.18
C GLY A 9 -8.43 22.79 -7.76
N PRO A 10 -7.94 23.37 -8.86
CA PRO A 10 -8.59 24.50 -9.52
C PRO A 10 -10.00 24.18 -10.03
N SER A 11 -10.94 25.12 -9.87
CA SER A 11 -12.35 24.93 -10.22
C SER A 11 -12.59 24.50 -11.67
N ARG A 12 -11.75 24.96 -12.61
CA ARG A 12 -11.85 24.58 -14.04
C ARG A 12 -11.70 23.07 -14.28
N TYR A 13 -10.96 22.36 -13.43
CA TYR A 13 -10.80 20.91 -13.51
C TYR A 13 -11.83 20.16 -12.67
N LEU A 14 -12.27 20.74 -11.54
CA LEU A 14 -13.23 20.10 -10.65
C LEU A 14 -14.67 20.14 -11.18
N ARG A 15 -15.01 21.11 -12.05
CA ARG A 15 -16.37 21.26 -12.60
C ARG A 15 -16.86 19.98 -13.26
N ASP A 16 -16.06 19.42 -14.19
CA ASP A 16 -16.48 18.24 -14.95
C ASP A 16 -16.55 17.00 -14.06
N ILE A 17 -15.65 16.89 -13.08
CA ILE A 17 -15.70 15.84 -12.06
C ILE A 17 -17.00 15.93 -11.25
N GLN A 18 -17.37 17.13 -10.80
CA GLN A 18 -18.58 17.35 -9.99
C GLN A 18 -19.86 17.05 -10.77
N VAL A 19 -19.90 17.32 -12.08
CA VAL A 19 -21.04 16.97 -12.95
C VAL A 19 -21.16 15.45 -13.12
N LEU A 20 -20.03 14.75 -13.24
CA LEU A 20 -20.02 13.30 -13.45
C LEU A 20 -20.22 12.49 -12.16
N LEU A 21 -19.78 13.00 -11.01
CA LEU A 21 -19.78 12.26 -9.75
C LEU A 21 -21.14 11.61 -9.42
N PRO A 22 -22.29 12.29 -9.56
CA PRO A 22 -23.59 11.72 -9.20
C PRO A 22 -23.99 10.49 -10.04
N PHE A 23 -23.43 10.33 -11.24
CA PHE A 23 -23.68 9.17 -12.10
C PHE A 23 -22.85 7.94 -11.71
N ILE A 24 -21.84 8.10 -10.85
CA ILE A 24 -21.01 7.01 -10.32
C ILE A 24 -21.40 6.74 -8.86
N GLN A 25 -21.39 7.79 -8.05
CA GLN A 25 -21.77 7.77 -6.64
C GLN A 25 -22.49 9.08 -6.31
N PHE A 26 -23.80 8.98 -6.07
CA PHE A 26 -24.64 10.15 -5.81
C PHE A 26 -24.13 11.01 -4.64
N CYS A 27 -23.82 10.36 -3.51
CA CYS A 27 -23.20 11.01 -2.36
C CYS A 27 -22.31 10.03 -1.59
N ALA A 28 -21.32 10.57 -0.87
CA ALA A 28 -20.57 9.80 0.12
C ALA A 28 -21.40 9.61 1.40
N ALA A 29 -21.12 8.56 2.16
CA ALA A 29 -21.86 8.25 3.38
C ALA A 29 -21.76 9.39 4.42
N THR A 30 -22.89 10.03 4.73
CA THR A 30 -22.96 11.19 5.64
C THR A 30 -22.30 10.94 7.01
N PRO A 31 -22.55 9.81 7.71
CA PRO A 31 -21.91 9.57 9.01
C PRO A 31 -20.39 9.52 8.92
N MET A 32 -19.87 9.02 7.79
CA MET A 32 -18.43 8.90 7.57
C MET A 32 -17.82 10.27 7.30
N GLN A 33 -18.51 11.12 6.55
CA GLN A 33 -18.07 12.49 6.29
C GLN A 33 -17.98 13.30 7.60
N ASP A 34 -18.98 13.17 8.48
CA ASP A 34 -18.99 13.82 9.79
C ASP A 34 -17.83 13.32 10.67
N ALA A 35 -17.65 12.01 10.76
CA ALA A 35 -16.55 11.42 11.51
C ALA A 35 -15.17 11.84 10.97
N LEU A 36 -15.01 11.98 9.65
CA LEU A 36 -13.76 12.45 9.05
C LEU A 36 -13.42 13.89 9.49
N VAL A 37 -14.40 14.80 9.55
CA VAL A 37 -14.18 16.18 10.02
C VAL A 37 -13.68 16.21 11.46
N GLN A 38 -14.23 15.35 12.32
CA GLN A 38 -13.81 15.22 13.71
C GLN A 38 -12.37 14.68 13.80
N VAL A 39 -12.09 13.59 13.09
CA VAL A 39 -10.79 12.89 13.14
C VAL A 39 -9.66 13.76 12.59
N LEU A 40 -9.88 14.54 11.52
CA LEU A 40 -8.83 15.43 10.99
C LEU A 40 -8.40 16.48 12.02
N LYS A 41 -9.35 17.07 12.77
CA LYS A 41 -9.04 18.02 13.84
C LYS A 41 -8.29 17.38 15.01
N GLN A 42 -8.67 16.14 15.36
CA GLN A 42 -8.00 15.37 16.41
C GLN A 42 -6.59 14.96 15.97
N ALA A 43 -6.41 14.61 14.70
CA ALA A 43 -5.13 14.18 14.15
C ALA A 43 -4.05 15.26 14.23
N ASP A 44 -4.42 16.55 14.21
CA ASP A 44 -3.52 17.69 14.39
C ASP A 44 -3.10 17.93 15.86
N GLN A 45 -3.74 17.28 16.83
CA GLN A 45 -3.41 17.41 18.25
C GLN A 45 -2.27 16.46 18.66
N PRO A 46 -1.54 16.75 19.76
CA PRO A 46 -0.50 15.86 20.28
C PRO A 46 -1.02 14.43 20.47
N TYR A 47 -0.23 13.46 20.02
CA TYR A 47 -0.64 12.06 19.99
C TYR A 47 0.55 11.15 20.33
N GLU A 48 0.40 10.30 21.35
CA GLU A 48 1.39 9.27 21.74
C GLU A 48 2.84 9.79 21.85
N GLY A 49 3.01 10.97 22.44
CA GLY A 49 4.32 11.60 22.65
C GLY A 49 4.89 12.38 21.45
N GLU A 50 4.17 12.43 20.33
CA GLU A 50 4.54 13.18 19.14
C GLU A 50 3.67 14.43 18.97
N ARG A 51 4.11 15.35 18.09
CA ARG A 51 3.43 16.65 17.87
C ARG A 51 2.02 16.48 17.34
N ASN A 52 1.78 15.45 16.54
CA ASN A 52 0.49 15.10 15.96
C ASN A 52 0.45 13.62 15.53
N TYR A 53 -0.74 13.13 15.16
CA TYR A 53 -0.93 11.75 14.72
C TYR A 53 -0.08 11.39 13.50
N TYR A 54 0.12 12.32 12.56
CA TYR A 54 0.85 12.07 11.32
C TYR A 54 2.34 11.84 11.55
N ASP A 55 2.96 12.60 12.46
CA ASP A 55 4.36 12.43 12.86
C ASP A 55 4.57 11.08 13.56
N TRP A 56 3.68 10.75 14.50
CA TRP A 56 3.67 9.42 15.13
C TRP A 56 3.53 8.30 14.09
N LEU A 57 2.58 8.42 13.18
CA LEU A 57 2.34 7.42 12.15
C LEU A 57 3.59 7.23 11.28
N LYS A 58 4.22 8.32 10.86
CA LYS A 58 5.47 8.29 10.09
C LYS A 58 6.59 7.57 10.84
N GLN A 59 6.76 7.84 12.14
CA GLN A 59 7.75 7.17 12.98
C GLN A 59 7.48 5.66 13.05
N GLN A 60 6.23 5.26 13.35
CA GLN A 60 5.83 3.85 13.43
C GLN A 60 6.08 3.10 12.12
N TYR A 61 5.74 3.70 10.97
CA TYR A 61 5.99 3.09 9.67
C TYR A 61 7.46 3.05 9.28
N THR A 62 8.25 4.05 9.69
CA THR A 62 9.69 4.06 9.46
C THR A 62 10.35 2.87 10.18
N MET A 63 10.03 2.67 11.45
CA MET A 63 10.54 1.53 12.23
C MET A 63 10.13 0.18 11.63
N LYS A 64 8.86 0.04 11.23
CA LYS A 64 8.37 -1.19 10.58
C LYS A 64 9.07 -1.45 9.25
N LYS A 65 9.27 -0.41 8.45
CA LYS A 65 9.97 -0.48 7.17
C LYS A 65 11.41 -0.94 7.37
N GLU A 66 12.15 -0.33 8.29
CA GLU A 66 13.54 -0.70 8.58
C GLU A 66 13.67 -2.16 9.04
N LYS A 67 12.77 -2.60 9.93
CA LYS A 67 12.72 -4.00 10.36
C LYS A 67 12.49 -4.96 9.20
N LEU A 68 11.56 -4.63 8.29
CA LEU A 68 11.26 -5.45 7.12
C LEU A 68 12.43 -5.42 6.11
N GLU A 69 13.04 -4.26 5.86
CA GLU A 69 14.22 -4.14 5.01
C GLU A 69 15.38 -5.01 5.52
N ALA A 70 15.64 -5.00 6.83
CA ALA A 70 16.66 -5.84 7.45
C ALA A 70 16.36 -7.33 7.26
N ALA A 71 15.10 -7.76 7.46
CA ALA A 71 14.67 -9.14 7.26
C ALA A 71 14.83 -9.58 5.80
N LEU A 72 14.43 -8.74 4.83
CA LEU A 72 14.60 -9.03 3.41
C LEU A 72 16.08 -9.19 3.04
N ARG A 73 16.95 -8.29 3.53
CA ARG A 73 18.41 -8.39 3.30
C ARG A 73 18.97 -9.69 3.87
N ALA A 74 18.54 -10.09 5.06
CA ALA A 74 18.94 -11.36 5.67
C ALA A 74 18.47 -12.57 4.84
N ALA A 75 17.31 -12.45 4.17
CA ALA A 75 16.79 -13.44 3.23
C ALA A 75 17.39 -13.33 1.81
N ASN A 76 18.45 -12.54 1.61
CA ASN A 76 19.08 -12.30 0.30
C ASN A 76 18.15 -11.67 -0.76
N ILE A 77 17.13 -10.93 -0.31
CA ILE A 77 16.27 -10.09 -1.14
C ILE A 77 16.75 -8.65 -0.97
N ILE A 78 16.98 -7.94 -2.07
CA ILE A 78 17.52 -6.57 -2.03
C ILE A 78 16.34 -5.58 -1.97
N PRO A 79 16.03 -4.94 -0.83
CA PRO A 79 14.92 -4.00 -0.77
C PRO A 79 15.23 -2.72 -1.58
N MET A 80 14.25 -2.27 -2.36
CA MET A 80 14.32 -1.01 -3.09
C MET A 80 14.05 0.15 -2.14
N LYS A 81 14.73 1.29 -2.37
CA LYS A 81 14.58 2.48 -1.53
C LYS A 81 13.18 3.10 -1.70
N GLY A 82 12.33 2.91 -0.69
CA GLY A 82 11.00 3.54 -0.62
C GLY A 82 11.03 4.88 0.14
N GLN A 83 10.33 5.89 -0.40
CA GLN A 83 10.19 7.21 0.24
C GLN A 83 8.86 7.38 0.99
N GLY A 84 7.91 6.45 0.84
CA GLY A 84 6.61 6.48 1.49
C GLY A 84 5.73 5.31 1.06
N GLY A 85 4.52 5.25 1.62
CA GLY A 85 3.57 4.17 1.39
C GLY A 85 3.70 3.01 2.39
N PHE A 86 2.89 1.98 2.19
CA PHE A 86 2.80 0.82 3.08
C PHE A 86 3.56 -0.41 2.56
N PHE A 87 3.95 -0.40 1.28
CA PHE A 87 4.58 -1.54 0.61
C PHE A 87 6.08 -1.34 0.43
N LEU A 88 6.80 -2.45 0.42
CA LEU A 88 8.22 -2.52 0.09
C LEU A 88 8.40 -3.46 -1.09
N ILE A 89 9.14 -3.02 -2.10
CA ILE A 89 9.48 -3.84 -3.25
C ILE A 89 10.90 -4.37 -3.04
N GLY A 90 11.07 -5.69 -3.20
CA GLY A 90 12.35 -6.35 -3.06
C GLY A 90 12.77 -7.00 -4.38
N ASP A 91 14.03 -6.82 -4.75
CA ASP A 91 14.63 -7.52 -5.87
C ASP A 91 15.06 -8.92 -5.42
N THR A 92 14.52 -9.92 -6.10
CA THR A 92 14.66 -11.33 -5.74
C THR A 92 15.68 -12.06 -6.60
N ARG A 93 16.44 -11.37 -7.46
CA ARG A 93 17.36 -12.00 -8.44
C ARG A 93 18.37 -12.98 -7.82
N ASN A 94 18.74 -12.77 -6.56
CA ASN A 94 19.71 -13.62 -5.85
C ASN A 94 19.11 -14.93 -5.32
N LEU A 95 17.77 -15.08 -5.38
CA LEU A 95 17.09 -16.31 -4.98
C LEU A 95 17.11 -17.34 -6.12
N LYS A 96 17.44 -18.58 -5.78
CA LYS A 96 17.34 -19.72 -6.71
C LYS A 96 15.97 -20.35 -6.55
N ILE A 97 15.18 -20.31 -7.60
CA ILE A 97 13.83 -20.89 -7.63
C ILE A 97 13.95 -22.30 -8.20
N PRO A 98 13.33 -23.33 -7.58
CA PRO A 98 13.38 -24.67 -8.14
C PRO A 98 12.74 -24.75 -9.52
N GLN A 99 13.35 -25.51 -10.42
CA GLN A 99 12.96 -25.58 -11.83
C GLN A 99 11.51 -26.04 -12.02
N GLU A 100 11.02 -26.94 -11.15
CA GLU A 100 9.64 -27.42 -11.16
C GLU A 100 8.60 -26.27 -11.08
N TYR A 101 8.90 -25.20 -10.35
CA TYR A 101 8.02 -24.04 -10.25
C TYR A 101 8.12 -23.12 -11.47
N LEU A 102 9.26 -23.11 -12.17
CA LEU A 102 9.47 -22.33 -13.39
C LEU A 102 8.83 -22.99 -14.62
N GLU A 103 8.73 -24.31 -14.63
CA GLU A 103 8.14 -25.10 -15.72
C GLU A 103 6.64 -25.39 -15.50
N GLU A 104 6.12 -25.14 -14.30
CA GLU A 104 4.70 -25.30 -14.01
C GLU A 104 3.86 -24.34 -14.86
N SER A 105 2.68 -24.79 -15.28
CA SER A 105 1.70 -24.00 -15.99
C SER A 105 0.37 -24.08 -15.28
N THR A 106 -0.37 -22.97 -15.22
CA THR A 106 -1.70 -22.94 -14.61
C THR A 106 -2.71 -22.26 -15.50
N PRO A 107 -4.02 -22.43 -15.23
CA PRO A 107 -5.05 -21.68 -15.94
C PRO A 107 -4.87 -20.15 -15.84
N ALA A 108 -4.38 -19.65 -14.70
CA ALA A 108 -4.17 -18.22 -14.44
C ALA A 108 -2.90 -17.67 -15.11
N MET A 109 -1.89 -18.51 -15.33
CA MET A 109 -0.62 -18.14 -15.95
C MET A 109 -0.04 -19.35 -16.67
N LYS A 110 -0.26 -19.38 -17.98
CA LYS A 110 0.16 -20.49 -18.85
C LYS A 110 1.67 -20.52 -19.03
N ASN A 111 2.29 -19.34 -19.11
CA ASN A 111 3.74 -19.17 -19.23
C ASN A 111 4.24 -18.54 -17.93
N MET A 112 4.90 -19.34 -17.11
CA MET A 112 5.36 -18.92 -15.79
C MET A 112 6.41 -17.81 -15.88
N THR A 113 6.19 -16.72 -15.15
CA THR A 113 7.22 -15.70 -14.91
C THR A 113 7.98 -16.02 -13.62
N ARG A 114 9.22 -15.54 -13.52
CA ARG A 114 10.11 -15.84 -12.40
C ARG A 114 9.54 -15.38 -11.04
N ASP A 115 8.94 -14.20 -11.00
CA ASP A 115 8.29 -13.64 -9.80
C ASP A 115 7.06 -14.47 -9.38
N TRP A 116 6.26 -14.93 -10.34
CA TRP A 116 5.10 -15.77 -10.05
C TRP A 116 5.53 -17.15 -9.53
N ALA A 117 6.54 -17.78 -10.15
CA ALA A 117 7.14 -19.02 -9.67
C ALA A 117 7.68 -18.89 -8.24
N LEU A 118 8.39 -17.79 -7.96
CA LEU A 118 8.89 -17.49 -6.62
C LEU A 118 7.77 -17.38 -5.59
N CYS A 119 6.73 -16.58 -5.87
CA CYS A 119 5.60 -16.41 -4.96
C CYS A 119 4.91 -17.74 -4.66
N ARG A 120 4.75 -18.60 -5.66
CA ARG A 120 4.15 -19.92 -5.49
C ARG A 120 5.03 -20.87 -4.70
N TRP A 121 6.33 -20.85 -4.95
CA TRP A 121 7.30 -21.63 -4.19
C TRP A 121 7.27 -21.22 -2.71
N LEU A 122 7.36 -19.91 -2.43
CA LEU A 122 7.25 -19.38 -1.08
C LEU A 122 5.95 -19.81 -0.41
N ALA A 123 4.79 -19.63 -1.05
CA ALA A 123 3.49 -19.94 -0.45
C ALA A 123 3.22 -21.44 -0.22
N LYS A 124 3.89 -22.35 -0.94
CA LYS A 124 3.72 -23.80 -0.76
C LYS A 124 4.70 -24.39 0.24
N GLN A 125 5.89 -23.82 0.38
CA GLN A 125 7.00 -24.41 1.14
C GLN A 125 7.29 -23.71 2.47
N HIS A 126 6.81 -22.48 2.66
CA HIS A 126 7.02 -21.64 3.84
C HIS A 126 5.75 -20.91 4.26
#